data_AF-A0A6A4LU44-F1
#
_entry.id   AF-A0A6A4LU44-F1
#
_cell.length_a   1.000
_cell.length_b   1.000
_cell.length_c   1.000
_cell.angle_alpha   90.00
_cell.angle_beta   90.00
_cell.angle_gamma   90.00
#
_symmetry.space_group_name_H-M   'P 1'
#
loop_
_entity.id
_entity.type
_entity.pdbx_description
1 polymer ?
#
loop_
_entity_poly.entity_id
_entity_poly.type
_entity_poly.pdbx_seq_one_letter_code
_entity_poly.pdbx_strand_id
1 'polypeptide(L)'
;MNYWGIELEKYLPFSTVESLVVLLSKLWYGGLEKYGIQRPNEGPFTLKKKYGKFPLIDSSGTYNKIKSGEIQVLPGIARIHGDEVEFENGNSHQFDTIVFAT
;
A
#
# COMPACT_ATOMS: atom_id res chain seq x y z
N MET A 1 -1.37 -13.21 -2.85
CA MET A 1 -2.84 -13.01 -2.80
C MET A 1 -3.44 -12.73 -4.18
N ASN A 2 -2.94 -11.73 -4.92
CA ASN A 2 -3.57 -11.27 -6.17
C ASN A 2 -3.55 -12.32 -7.30
N TYR A 3 -2.47 -13.09 -7.45
CA TYR A 3 -2.39 -14.15 -8.47
C TYR A 3 -3.51 -15.20 -8.32
N TRP A 4 -3.70 -15.71 -7.10
CA TRP A 4 -4.75 -16.68 -6.78
C TRP A 4 -6.16 -16.13 -7.02
N GLY A 5 -6.39 -14.84 -6.74
CA GLY A 5 -7.68 -14.22 -7.03
C GLY A 5 -7.98 -14.11 -8.53
N ILE A 6 -6.98 -13.83 -9.38
CA ILE A 6 -7.17 -13.85 -10.84
C ILE A 6 -7.59 -15.24 -11.32
N GLU A 7 -7.01 -16.30 -10.75
CA GLU A 7 -7.37 -17.68 -11.11
C GLU A 7 -8.79 -18.04 -10.64
N LEU A 8 -9.18 -17.59 -9.44
CA LEU A 8 -10.52 -17.80 -8.90
C LEU A 8 -11.61 -17.04 -9.67
N GLU A 9 -11.30 -15.88 -10.25
CA GLU A 9 -12.22 -15.09 -11.09
C GLU A 9 -12.72 -15.87 -12.31
N LYS A 10 -12.00 -16.90 -12.76
CA LYS A 10 -12.43 -17.78 -13.85
C LYS A 10 -13.61 -18.68 -13.49
N TYR A 11 -13.82 -18.94 -12.20
CA TYR A 11 -14.80 -19.93 -11.70
C TYR A 11 -15.88 -19.31 -10.82
N LEU A 12 -15.68 -18.09 -10.31
CA LEU A 12 -16.57 -17.42 -9.37
C LEU A 12 -16.93 -16.01 -9.85
N PRO A 13 -18.09 -15.45 -9.43
CA PRO A 13 -18.44 -14.08 -9.75
C PRO A 13 -17.40 -13.07 -9.25
N PHE A 14 -17.13 -12.05 -10.06
CA PHE A 14 -16.15 -10.98 -9.78
C PHE A 14 -16.27 -10.41 -8.36
N SER A 15 -17.48 -10.02 -7.95
CA SER A 15 -17.74 -9.42 -6.63
C SER A 15 -17.40 -10.35 -5.47
N THR A 16 -17.64 -11.66 -5.63
CA THR A 16 -17.31 -12.67 -4.63
C THR A 16 -15.80 -12.82 -4.47
N VAL A 17 -15.07 -12.93 -5.58
CA VAL A 17 -13.61 -13.05 -5.57
C VAL A 17 -12.96 -11.80 -5.01
N GLU A 18 -13.43 -10.62 -5.39
CA GLU A 18 -12.93 -9.36 -4.87
C GLU A 18 -13.16 -9.24 -3.36
N SER A 19 -14.38 -9.53 -2.90
CA SER A 19 -14.70 -9.51 -1.46
C SER A 19 -13.86 -10.50 -0.67
N LEU A 20 -13.63 -11.71 -1.21
CA LEU A 20 -12.80 -12.74 -0.60
C LEU A 20 -11.34 -12.29 -0.46
N VAL A 21 -10.76 -11.75 -1.53
CA VAL A 21 -9.37 -11.25 -1.51
C VAL A 21 -9.21 -10.08 -0.54
N VAL A 22 -10.18 -9.16 -0.50
CA VAL A 22 -10.19 -8.06 0.48
C VAL A 22 -10.25 -8.60 1.90
N LEU A 23 -11.13 -9.56 2.19
CA LEU A 23 -11.24 -10.19 3.51
C LEU A 23 -9.93 -10.88 3.93
N LEU A 24 -9.36 -11.71 3.06
CA LEU A 24 -8.09 -12.39 3.32
C LEU A 24 -6.95 -11.38 3.57
N SER A 25 -6.94 -10.25 2.85
CA SER A 25 -5.93 -9.20 3.05
C SER A 25 -6.09 -8.51 4.41
N LYS A 26 -7.32 -8.37 4.92
CA LYS A 26 -7.59 -7.83 6.26
C LYS A 26 -7.10 -8.79 7.34
N LEU A 27 -7.30 -10.09 7.16
CA LEU A 27 -6.82 -11.12 8.08
C LEU A 27 -5.29 -11.22 8.09
N TRP A 28 -4.63 -11.16 6.92
CA TRP A 28 -3.18 -11.34 6.82
C TRP A 28 -2.39 -10.13 7.34
N TYR A 29 -2.78 -8.92 6.93
CA TYR A 29 -2.04 -7.69 7.26
C TYR A 29 -2.59 -6.96 8.50
N GLY A 30 -3.81 -7.28 8.93
CA GLY A 30 -4.49 -6.53 9.98
C GLY A 30 -4.76 -5.07 9.60
N GLY A 31 -4.85 -4.22 10.62
CA GLY A 31 -4.92 -2.76 10.46
C GLY A 31 -3.57 -2.18 10.08
N LEU A 32 -3.46 -1.71 8.83
CA LEU A 32 -2.25 -1.05 8.30
C LEU A 32 -2.22 0.46 8.59
N GLU A 33 -3.32 1.01 9.07
CA GLU A 33 -3.49 2.44 9.39
C GLU A 33 -2.50 2.92 10.45
N LYS A 34 -2.17 2.07 11.44
CA LYS A 34 -1.14 2.35 12.45
C LYS A 34 0.27 2.53 11.88
N TYR A 35 0.49 2.08 10.64
CA TYR A 35 1.74 2.24 9.91
C TYR A 35 1.63 3.33 8.83
N GLY A 36 0.60 4.18 8.86
CA GLY A 36 0.40 5.26 7.87
C GLY A 36 -0.09 4.78 6.49
N ILE A 37 -0.39 3.49 6.31
CA ILE A 37 -0.87 2.96 5.04
C ILE A 37 -2.40 2.89 5.07
N GLN A 38 -3.02 3.74 4.26
CA GLN A 38 -4.46 3.71 4.06
C GLN A 38 -4.85 2.64 3.02
N ARG A 39 -5.86 1.84 3.34
CA ARG A 39 -6.41 0.88 2.38
C ARG A 39 -7.29 1.65 1.38
N PRO A 40 -7.18 1.36 0.07
CA PRO A 40 -8.10 1.92 -0.91
C PRO A 40 -9.55 1.54 -0.61
N ASN A 41 -10.47 2.43 -0.99
CA ASN A 41 -11.92 2.20 -0.87
C ASN A 41 -12.43 1.13 -1.84
N GLU A 42 -11.74 0.99 -2.98
CA GLU A 42 -12.06 0.01 -4.02
C GLU A 42 -11.17 -1.23 -3.89
N GLY A 43 -11.70 -2.39 -4.25
CA GLY A 43 -10.96 -3.65 -4.20
C GLY A 43 -9.85 -3.75 -5.26
N PRO A 44 -8.91 -4.69 -5.09
CA PRO A 44 -7.71 -4.78 -5.94
C PRO A 44 -8.02 -5.05 -7.41
N PHE A 45 -9.10 -5.77 -7.73
CA PHE A 45 -9.48 -6.09 -9.11
C PHE A 45 -10.24 -4.94 -9.76
N THR A 46 -11.08 -4.24 -9.00
CA THR A 46 -11.74 -3.01 -9.44
C THR A 46 -10.70 -1.94 -9.75
N LEU A 47 -9.72 -1.74 -8.88
CA LEU A 47 -8.59 -0.83 -9.13
C LEU A 47 -7.81 -1.20 -10.39
N LYS A 48 -7.54 -2.49 -10.60
CA LYS A 48 -6.88 -2.97 -11.83
C LYS A 48 -7.70 -2.64 -13.07
N LYS A 49 -9.02 -2.89 -13.03
CA LYS A 49 -9.90 -2.67 -14.19
C LYS A 49 -10.07 -1.18 -14.52
N LYS A 50 -10.15 -0.33 -13.50
CA LYS A 50 -10.40 1.11 -13.65
C LYS A 50 -9.14 1.93 -13.91
N TYR A 51 -8.04 1.60 -13.25
CA TYR A 51 -6.81 2.40 -13.26
C TYR A 51 -5.59 1.64 -13.81
N GLY A 52 -5.72 0.35 -14.16
CA GLY A 52 -4.61 -0.47 -14.62
C GLY A 52 -3.61 -0.84 -13.53
N LYS A 53 -3.92 -0.57 -12.26
CA LYS A 53 -2.99 -0.74 -11.13
C LYS A 53 -3.53 -1.70 -10.09
N PHE A 54 -2.67 -2.59 -9.61
CA PHE A 54 -2.96 -3.35 -8.39
C PHE A 54 -2.40 -2.61 -7.17
N PRO A 55 -3.07 -2.65 -6.00
CA PRO A 55 -2.45 -2.23 -4.76
C PRO A 55 -1.31 -3.21 -4.46
N LEU A 56 -0.08 -2.72 -4.60
CA LEU A 56 1.13 -3.52 -4.42
C LEU A 56 1.51 -3.49 -2.95
N ILE A 57 1.40 -4.64 -2.29
CA ILE A 57 1.97 -4.85 -0.96
C ILE A 57 2.86 -6.07 -1.10
N ASP A 58 4.17 -5.86 -1.06
CA ASP A 58 5.12 -6.95 -0.91
C ASP A 58 4.95 -7.56 0.49
N SER A 59 4.30 -8.71 0.51
CA SER A 59 3.95 -9.43 1.73
C SER A 59 5.16 -10.00 2.47
N SER A 60 6.27 -10.22 1.76
CA SER A 60 7.45 -10.93 2.26
C SER A 60 8.58 -9.99 2.71
N GLY A 61 8.77 -8.87 2.02
CA GLY A 61 9.85 -7.92 2.31
C GLY A 61 9.33 -6.63 2.95
N THR A 62 8.75 -5.75 2.15
CA THR A 62 8.40 -4.38 2.56
C THR A 62 7.47 -4.34 3.78
N TYR A 63 6.43 -5.19 3.83
CA TYR A 63 5.53 -5.23 4.98
C TYR A 63 6.26 -5.56 6.29
N ASN A 64 7.18 -6.52 6.26
CA ASN A 64 7.93 -6.92 7.46
C ASN A 64 8.86 -5.81 7.93
N LYS A 65 9.50 -5.09 6.99
CA LYS A 65 10.36 -3.94 7.30
C LYS A 65 9.57 -2.75 7.87
N ILE A 66 8.35 -2.53 7.38
CA ILE A 66 7.45 -1.53 7.96
C ILE A 66 7.04 -1.92 9.37
N LYS A 67 6.76 -3.21 9.58
CA LYS A 67 6.40 -3.74 10.90
C LYS A 67 7.55 -3.73 11.90
N SER A 68 8.79 -3.96 11.46
CA SER A 68 10.00 -3.89 12.30
C SER A 68 10.44 -2.46 12.60
N GLY A 69 9.95 -1.47 11.84
CA GLY A 69 10.34 -0.07 11.95
C GLY A 69 11.57 0.30 11.12
N GLU A 70 12.11 -0.62 10.32
CA GLU A 70 13.19 -0.34 9.36
C GLU A 70 12.73 0.59 8.22
N ILE A 71 11.44 0.54 7.87
CA ILE A 71 10.81 1.44 6.91
C ILE A 71 9.68 2.19 7.62
N GLN A 72 9.76 3.51 7.64
CA GLN A 72 8.67 4.36 8.11
C GLN A 72 7.91 4.92 6.92
N VAL A 73 6.58 4.80 6.95
CA VAL A 73 5.71 5.47 5.97
C VAL A 73 5.42 6.87 6.50
N LEU A 74 5.72 7.88 5.68
CA LEU A 74 5.47 9.28 5.97
C LEU A 74 4.39 9.82 5.00
N PRO A 75 3.73 10.94 5.34
CA PRO A 75 2.76 11.59 4.45
C PRO A 75 3.39 12.07 3.13
N GLY A 76 2.57 12.68 2.27
CA GLY A 76 3.08 13.33 1.06
C GLY A 76 4.14 14.37 1.38
N ILE A 77 5.09 14.55 0.45
CA ILE A 77 6.10 15.61 0.54
C ILE A 77 5.45 16.93 0.13
N ALA A 78 5.52 17.94 1.00
CA ALA A 78 5.03 19.30 0.73
C ALA A 78 6.15 20.17 0.13
N ARG A 79 7.35 20.15 0.72
CA ARG A 79 8.49 20.96 0.28
C ARG A 79 9.82 20.30 0.64
N ILE A 80 10.87 20.60 -0.11
CA ILE A 80 12.24 20.14 0.15
C ILE A 80 13.15 21.38 0.27
N HIS A 81 13.90 21.48 1.37
CA HIS A 81 14.85 22.54 1.70
C HIS A 81 16.24 21.97 1.95
N GLY A 82 17.04 21.84 0.90
CA GLY A 82 18.35 21.22 1.04
C GLY A 82 18.20 19.76 1.51
N ASP A 83 18.63 19.49 2.74
CA ASP A 83 18.54 18.19 3.42
C ASP A 83 17.27 18.02 4.27
N GLU A 84 16.49 19.08 4.49
CA GLU A 84 15.23 19.03 5.23
C GLU A 84 14.04 18.80 4.28
N VAL A 85 13.19 17.83 4.61
CA VAL A 85 11.95 17.53 3.89
C VAL A 85 10.76 17.83 4.78
N GLU A 86 9.90 18.73 4.32
CA GLU A 86 8.62 19.10 4.95
C GLU A 86 7.50 18.24 4.37
N PHE A 87 6.69 17.64 5.23
CA PHE A 87 5.57 16.76 4.87
C PHE A 87 4.23 17.48 4.97
N GLU A 88 3.20 16.95 4.31
CA GLU A 88 1.84 17.52 4.29
C GLU A 88 1.20 17.69 5.68
N ASN A 89 1.69 17.00 6.71
CA ASN A 89 1.23 17.17 8.09
C ASN A 89 1.94 18.30 8.85
N GLY A 90 2.83 19.05 8.19
CA GLY A 90 3.62 20.14 8.79
C GLY A 90 4.85 19.70 9.58
N ASN A 91 5.15 18.39 9.62
CA ASN A 91 6.38 17.90 10.23
C ASN A 91 7.53 17.97 9.22
N SER A 92 8.75 18.16 9.73
CA SER A 92 9.98 18.14 8.92
C SER A 92 10.97 17.10 9.45
N HIS A 93 11.69 16.47 8.53
CA HIS A 93 12.76 15.52 8.85
C HIS A 93 13.96 15.74 7.92
N GLN A 94 15.17 15.48 8.43
CA GLN A 94 16.39 15.53 7.64
C GLN A 94 16.66 14.17 6.97
N PHE A 95 17.14 14.20 5.73
CA PHE A 95 17.52 13.02 4.96
C PHE A 95 18.85 13.24 4.26
N ASP A 96 19.76 12.27 4.38
CA ASP A 96 21.04 12.30 3.67
C ASP A 96 20.89 12.06 2.15
N THR A 97 19.81 11.39 1.73
CA THR A 97 19.59 11.00 0.34
C THR A 97 18.11 10.84 0.03
N ILE A 98 17.69 11.33 -1.14
CA ILE A 98 16.34 11.19 -1.67
C ILE A 98 16.41 10.45 -3.01
N VAL A 99 15.63 9.37 -3.14
CA VAL A 99 15.53 8.57 -4.38
C VAL A 99 14.11 8.64 -4.91
N PHE A 100 13.93 9.14 -6.14
CA PHE A 100 12.63 9.24 -6.80
C PHE A 100 12.30 7.95 -7.56
N ALA A 101 11.29 7.21 -7.09
CA ALA A 101 10.72 6.02 -7.75
C ALA A 101 9.29 6.29 -8.26
N THR A 102 9.13 7.35 -9.07
CA THR A 102 7.85 7.93 -9.51
C THR A 102 7.26 7.26 -10.74
#